data_AF-A0A556V4G5-F1
#
_entry.id   AF-A0A556V4G5-F1
#
_cell.length_a   1.000
_cell.length_b   1.000
_cell.length_c   1.000
_cell.angle_alpha   90.00
_cell.angle_beta   90.00
_cell.angle_gamma   90.00
#
_symmetry.space_group_name_H-M   'P 1'
#
loop_
_entity.id
_entity.type
_entity.pdbx_description
1 polymer ?
#
loop_
_entity_poly.entity_id
_entity_poly.type
_entity_poly.pdbx_seq_one_letter_code
_entity_poly.pdbx_strand_id
1 'polypeptide(L)'
;MDKAVSLPNQPDRPCTASLVETTSSPNGLELGDEFVRANACNRLTVIAEQIRYLQEQARKVLEDAKKDADLHHAACNVVKKPGNTYYLYLRDSGQRYFSILSPKEWGLSCPHKFLGAYKLQFDMSWDSARGR
;
A
#
# COMPACT_ATOMS: atom_id res chain seq x y z
N MET A 1 -1.38 -7.52 22.72
CA MET A 1 -0.02 -7.58 22.14
C MET A 1 0.25 -6.21 21.58
N ASP A 2 0.63 -5.32 22.49
CA ASP A 2 0.54 -3.88 22.35
C ASP A 2 1.95 -3.37 22.11
N LYS A 3 2.30 -3.08 20.85
CA LYS A 3 3.55 -2.37 20.56
C LYS A 3 3.22 -0.90 20.37
N ALA A 4 3.55 -0.17 21.42
CA ALA A 4 3.44 1.28 21.52
C ALA A 4 4.16 1.96 20.35
N VAL A 5 3.45 2.91 19.76
CA VAL A 5 4.00 4.01 18.97
C VAL A 5 4.87 4.86 19.90
N SER A 6 6.09 5.19 19.46
CA SER A 6 6.90 6.24 20.07
C SER A 6 7.76 6.94 19.01
N LEU A 7 7.32 8.12 18.62
CA LEU A 7 8.11 9.29 18.23
C LEU A 7 7.43 10.45 18.99
N PRO A 8 8.11 11.51 19.46
CA PRO A 8 9.31 12.10 18.86
C PRO A 8 10.37 12.60 19.87
N ASN A 9 11.61 12.82 19.41
CA ASN A 9 12.38 14.02 19.75
C ASN A 9 13.61 14.10 18.84
N GLN A 10 13.43 14.58 17.61
CA GLN A 10 14.58 15.16 16.92
C GLN A 10 14.70 16.60 17.42
N PRO A 11 15.80 16.98 18.08
CA PRO A 11 16.15 18.38 18.08
C PRO A 11 16.48 18.73 16.63
N ASP A 12 15.68 19.60 16.02
CA ASP A 12 16.04 20.36 14.84
C ASP A 12 17.33 21.12 15.17
N ARG A 13 18.47 20.47 15.01
CA ARG A 13 19.76 21.15 15.03
C ARG A 13 20.15 21.33 13.57
N PRO A 14 19.96 22.52 12.97
CA PRO A 14 20.76 22.84 11.81
C PRO A 14 22.21 22.68 12.27
N CYS A 15 22.95 21.76 11.64
CA CYS A 15 24.39 21.62 11.86
C CYS A 15 25.06 22.87 11.29
N THR A 16 24.97 23.99 12.00
CA THR A 16 25.90 25.10 11.82
C THR A 16 27.24 24.60 12.33
N ALA A 17 28.15 24.32 11.40
CA ALA A 17 29.54 24.07 11.70
C ALA A 17 30.11 25.33 12.37
N SER A 18 30.12 25.37 13.70
CA SER A 18 30.96 26.32 14.43
C SER A 18 32.40 25.87 14.26
N LEU A 19 33.20 26.75 13.65
CA LEU A 19 34.65 26.61 13.59
C LEU A 19 35.16 26.76 15.03
N VAL A 20 35.33 25.65 15.75
CA VAL A 20 35.95 25.66 17.08
C VAL A 20 37.47 25.59 16.91
N GLU A 21 38.13 26.74 17.05
CA GLU A 21 39.57 26.77 17.27
C GLU A 21 39.82 26.60 18.77
N THR A 22 40.11 25.38 19.23
CA THR A 22 40.79 25.15 20.51
C THR A 22 41.51 23.80 20.50
N THR A 23 42.78 23.87 20.07
CA THR A 23 43.94 23.00 20.36
C THR A 23 43.73 21.56 20.81
N SER A 24 43.86 20.62 19.87
CA SER A 24 44.79 19.47 19.88
C SER A 24 44.46 18.66 18.62
N SER A 25 45.32 18.74 17.61
CA SER A 25 45.06 18.20 16.27
C SER A 25 44.56 16.76 16.33
N PRO A 26 43.32 16.44 15.91
CA PRO A 26 43.07 15.11 15.40
C PRO A 26 43.95 15.01 14.16
N ASN A 27 44.76 13.97 14.05
CA ASN A 27 45.55 13.78 12.84
C ASN A 27 44.58 13.83 11.66
N GLY A 28 44.87 14.56 10.57
CA GLY A 28 43.90 14.78 9.47
C GLY A 28 43.30 13.49 8.87
N LEU A 29 43.92 12.34 9.16
CA LEU A 29 43.42 10.99 8.91
C LEU A 29 42.13 10.67 9.68
N GLU A 30 42.04 10.98 10.98
CA GLU A 30 40.86 10.67 11.83
C GLU A 30 39.61 11.45 11.40
N LEU A 31 39.79 12.70 10.98
CA LEU A 31 38.71 13.52 10.40
C LEU A 31 38.23 12.94 9.08
N GLY A 32 39.15 12.50 8.21
CA GLY A 32 38.81 11.88 6.93
C GLY A 32 37.98 10.60 7.08
N ASP A 33 38.38 9.73 8.02
CA ASP A 33 37.66 8.49 8.31
C ASP A 33 36.23 8.74 8.83
N GLU A 34 36.04 9.79 9.64
CA GLU A 34 34.71 10.20 10.10
C GLU A 34 33.80 10.67 8.96
N PHE A 35 34.32 11.46 8.02
CA PHE A 35 33.57 11.88 6.83
C PHE A 35 33.21 10.70 5.93
N VAL A 36 34.15 9.77 5.71
CA VAL A 36 33.89 8.55 4.92
C VAL A 36 32.80 7.71 5.58
N ARG A 37 32.87 7.51 6.90
CA ARG A 37 31.85 6.80 7.67
C ARG A 37 30.49 7.49 7.58
N ALA A 38 30.42 8.80 7.80
CA ALA A 38 29.18 9.56 7.72
C ALA A 38 28.54 9.46 6.32
N ASN A 39 29.35 9.59 5.27
CA ASN A 39 28.87 9.46 3.90
C ASN A 39 28.37 8.04 3.60
N ALA A 40 29.09 7.00 4.05
CA ALA A 40 28.66 5.62 3.91
C ALA A 40 27.32 5.36 4.62
N CYS A 41 27.16 5.83 5.86
CA CYS A 41 25.91 5.74 6.61
C CYS A 41 24.76 6.42 5.87
N ASN A 42 24.95 7.64 5.37
CA ASN A 42 23.91 8.37 4.62
C ASN A 42 23.47 7.61 3.36
N ARG A 43 24.43 7.07 2.60
CA ARG A 43 24.12 6.25 1.40
C ARG A 43 23.38 4.96 1.76
N LEU A 44 23.77 4.29 2.84
CA LEU A 44 23.10 3.09 3.32
C LEU A 44 21.67 3.38 3.80
N THR A 45 21.42 4.54 4.43
CA THR A 45 20.08 4.97 4.81
C THR A 45 19.17 5.10 3.58
N VAL A 46 19.63 5.75 2.52
CA VAL A 46 18.87 5.88 1.26
C VAL A 46 18.55 4.51 0.66
N ILE A 47 19.54 3.60 0.62
CA ILE A 47 19.32 2.24 0.11
C ILE A 47 18.29 1.49 0.97
N ALA A 48 18.37 1.61 2.29
CA ALA A 48 17.43 0.97 3.20
C ALA A 48 15.98 1.48 2.99
N GLU A 49 15.82 2.78 2.75
CA GLU A 49 14.51 3.38 2.42
C GLU A 49 13.97 2.86 1.09
N GLN A 50 14.82 2.76 0.06
CA GLN A 50 14.43 2.19 -1.23
C GLN A 50 14.01 0.72 -1.11
N ILE A 51 14.74 -0.09 -0.33
CA ILE A 51 14.38 -1.49 -0.08
C ILE A 51 13.01 -1.57 0.62
N ARG A 52 12.78 -0.76 1.65
CA ARG A 52 11.49 -0.71 2.34
C ARG A 52 10.35 -0.32 1.40
N TYR A 53 10.58 0.67 0.53
CA TYR A 53 9.61 1.07 -0.47
C TYR A 53 9.28 -0.08 -1.43
N LEU A 54 10.29 -0.79 -1.95
CA LEU A 54 10.10 -1.94 -2.83
C LEU A 54 9.35 -3.10 -2.15
N GLN A 55 9.66 -3.37 -0.88
CA GLN A 55 8.93 -4.38 -0.09
C GLN A 55 7.45 -4.03 0.03
N GLU A 56 7.14 -2.75 0.28
CA GLU A 56 5.76 -2.28 0.38
C GLU A 56 5.03 -2.33 -0.97
N GLN A 57 5.71 -2.01 -2.08
CA GLN A 57 5.15 -2.19 -3.42
C GLN A 57 4.84 -3.67 -3.70
N ALA A 58 5.77 -4.57 -3.38
CA ALA A 58 5.56 -6.01 -3.56
C ALA A 58 4.38 -6.54 -2.72
N ARG A 59 4.24 -6.07 -1.47
CA ARG A 59 3.09 -6.40 -0.61
C ARG A 59 1.78 -5.99 -1.26
N LYS A 60 1.68 -4.77 -1.81
CA LYS A 60 0.48 -4.29 -2.50
C LYS A 60 0.13 -5.14 -3.70
N VAL A 61 1.11 -5.47 -4.55
CA VAL A 61 0.90 -6.34 -5.72
C VAL A 61 0.33 -7.71 -5.32
N LEU A 62 0.82 -8.30 -4.23
CA LEU A 62 0.29 -9.58 -3.73
C LEU A 62 -1.15 -9.46 -3.19
N GLU A 63 -1.47 -8.36 -2.51
CA GLU A 63 -2.81 -8.10 -1.99
C GLU A 63 -3.82 -7.86 -3.13
N ASP A 64 -3.43 -7.08 -4.13
CA ASP A 64 -4.24 -6.81 -5.31
C ASP A 64 -4.48 -8.11 -6.09
N ALA A 65 -3.45 -8.91 -6.33
CA ALA A 65 -3.58 -10.21 -7.00
C ALA A 65 -4.49 -11.17 -6.23
N LYS A 66 -4.39 -11.20 -4.89
CA LYS A 66 -5.27 -12.01 -4.05
C LYS A 66 -6.72 -11.54 -4.13
N LYS A 67 -6.96 -10.23 -4.03
CA LYS A 67 -8.29 -9.63 -4.17
C LYS A 67 -8.89 -9.96 -5.54
N ASP A 68 -8.12 -9.82 -6.60
CA ASP A 68 -8.56 -10.12 -7.96
C ASP A 68 -8.93 -11.59 -8.11
N ALA A 69 -8.11 -12.49 -7.58
CA ALA A 69 -8.40 -13.93 -7.54
C ALA A 69 -9.69 -14.23 -6.76
N ASP A 70 -9.88 -13.63 -5.58
CA ASP A 70 -11.09 -13.82 -4.76
C ASP A 70 -12.35 -13.34 -5.52
N LEU A 71 -12.28 -12.22 -6.23
CA LEU A 71 -13.39 -11.72 -7.05
C LEU A 71 -13.64 -12.62 -8.26
N HIS A 72 -12.60 -13.12 -8.94
CA HIS A 72 -12.76 -14.09 -10.01
C HIS A 72 -13.46 -15.37 -9.55
N HIS A 73 -13.15 -15.86 -8.36
CA HIS A 73 -13.78 -17.05 -7.77
C HIS A 73 -15.20 -16.81 -7.25
N ALA A 74 -15.61 -15.56 -7.02
CA ALA A 74 -16.98 -15.26 -6.58
C ALA A 74 -18.00 -15.81 -7.60
N ALA A 75 -19.04 -16.47 -7.09
CA ALA A 75 -20.05 -17.12 -7.91
C ALA A 75 -20.70 -16.10 -8.86
N CYS A 76 -20.93 -16.48 -10.10
CA CYS A 76 -21.57 -15.59 -11.06
C CYS A 76 -22.43 -16.42 -12.01
N ASN A 77 -23.69 -16.05 -12.15
CA ASN A 77 -24.61 -16.72 -13.08
C ASN A 77 -24.37 -16.30 -14.54
N VAL A 78 -23.49 -15.33 -14.77
CA VAL A 78 -23.16 -14.79 -16.09
C VAL A 78 -21.66 -14.89 -16.33
N VAL A 79 -21.28 -14.97 -17.60
CA VAL A 79 -19.87 -14.90 -17.99
C VAL A 79 -19.33 -13.50 -17.71
N LYS A 80 -18.22 -13.44 -16.97
CA LYS A 80 -17.51 -12.21 -16.67
C LYS A 80 -16.82 -11.70 -17.94
N LYS A 81 -17.19 -10.51 -18.41
CA LYS A 81 -16.67 -9.87 -19.63
C LYS A 81 -15.95 -8.59 -19.26
N PRO A 82 -14.69 -8.39 -19.71
CA PRO A 82 -14.00 -7.13 -19.55
C PRO A 82 -14.79 -5.93 -20.05
N GLY A 83 -14.60 -4.78 -19.39
CA GLY A 83 -15.31 -3.54 -19.66
C GLY A 83 -16.61 -3.37 -18.87
N ASN A 84 -17.18 -4.45 -18.32
CA ASN A 84 -18.44 -4.42 -17.60
C ASN A 84 -18.26 -4.19 -16.10
N THR A 85 -19.28 -3.59 -15.49
CA THR A 85 -19.41 -3.44 -14.03
C THR A 85 -20.27 -4.55 -13.47
N TYR A 86 -19.81 -5.14 -12.38
CA TYR A 86 -20.47 -6.20 -11.63
C TYR A 86 -20.66 -5.74 -10.18
N TYR A 87 -21.79 -6.12 -9.60
CA TYR A 87 -22.19 -5.75 -8.24
C TYR A 87 -22.11 -7.01 -7.38
N LEU A 88 -21.29 -6.95 -6.32
CA LEU A 88 -21.05 -8.05 -5.41
C LEU A 88 -22.06 -8.02 -4.26
N TYR A 89 -22.67 -9.16 -4.00
CA TYR A 89 -23.66 -9.35 -2.93
C TYR A 89 -23.30 -10.55 -2.05
N LEU A 90 -23.82 -10.55 -0.83
CA LEU A 90 -23.71 -11.65 0.13
C LEU A 90 -25.10 -12.26 0.37
N ARG A 91 -25.24 -13.56 0.08
CA ARG A 91 -26.44 -14.33 0.41
C ARG A 91 -26.49 -14.61 1.91
N ASP A 92 -27.67 -14.95 2.43
CA ASP A 92 -27.84 -15.36 3.83
C ASP A 92 -27.03 -16.62 4.18
N SER A 93 -26.72 -17.47 3.19
CA SER A 93 -25.82 -18.62 3.33
C SER A 93 -24.34 -18.25 3.54
N GLY A 94 -23.99 -16.96 3.43
CA GLY A 94 -22.61 -16.47 3.47
C GLY A 94 -21.87 -16.52 2.14
N GLN A 95 -22.51 -17.01 1.08
CA GLN A 95 -21.89 -17.06 -0.26
C GLN A 95 -21.86 -15.68 -0.91
N ARG A 96 -20.68 -15.27 -1.39
CA ARG A 96 -20.49 -14.07 -2.22
C ARG A 96 -20.79 -14.39 -3.69
N TYR A 97 -21.55 -13.52 -4.34
CA TYR A 97 -21.84 -13.66 -5.77
C TYR A 97 -21.95 -12.32 -6.49
N PHE A 98 -21.64 -12.33 -7.77
CA PHE A 98 -21.76 -11.18 -8.67
C PHE A 98 -23.09 -11.16 -9.42
N SER A 99 -23.64 -9.97 -9.58
CA SER A 99 -24.81 -9.64 -10.39
C SER A 99 -24.49 -8.48 -11.35
N ILE A 100 -25.16 -8.43 -12.50
CA ILE A 100 -25.08 -7.28 -13.42
C ILE A 100 -25.94 -6.12 -12.91
N LEU A 101 -27.02 -6.43 -12.19
CA LEU A 101 -27.93 -5.43 -11.63
C LEU A 101 -27.34 -4.77 -10.39
N SER A 102 -27.41 -3.44 -10.35
CA SER A 102 -27.04 -2.61 -9.20
C SER A 102 -28.09 -2.63 -8.09
N PRO A 103 -27.76 -2.21 -6.85
CA PRO A 103 -28.74 -2.12 -5.76
C PRO A 103 -29.93 -1.20 -6.09
N LYS A 104 -29.70 -0.17 -6.92
CA LYS A 104 -30.75 0.75 -7.38
C LYS A 104 -31.71 0.07 -8.35
N GLU A 105 -31.18 -0.72 -9.28
CA GLU A 105 -31.99 -1.47 -10.27
C GLU A 105 -32.76 -2.64 -9.63
N TRP A 106 -32.20 -3.25 -8.58
CA TRP A 106 -32.90 -4.26 -7.80
C TRP A 106 -34.13 -3.72 -7.04
N GLY A 107 -34.14 -2.41 -6.75
CA GLY A 107 -35.23 -1.77 -6.00
C GLY A 107 -35.46 -2.40 -4.62
N LEU A 108 -36.72 -2.41 -4.18
CA LEU A 108 -37.15 -3.01 -2.89
C LEU A 108 -36.97 -4.53 -2.83
N SER A 109 -36.71 -5.17 -3.97
CA SER A 109 -36.60 -6.63 -4.09
C SER A 109 -35.16 -7.14 -3.93
N CYS A 110 -34.19 -6.28 -3.58
CA CYS A 110 -32.81 -6.72 -3.32
C CYS A 110 -32.77 -7.61 -2.07
N PRO A 111 -32.63 -8.94 -2.20
CA PRO A 111 -32.78 -9.85 -1.07
C PRO A 111 -31.47 -9.95 -0.27
N HIS A 112 -30.35 -9.50 -0.85
CA HIS A 112 -29.01 -9.80 -0.36
C HIS A 112 -28.23 -8.52 -0.07
N LYS A 113 -27.31 -8.60 0.90
CA LYS A 113 -26.48 -7.47 1.32
C LYS A 113 -25.51 -7.06 0.22
N PHE A 114 -25.54 -5.79 -0.18
CA PHE A 114 -24.59 -5.23 -1.13
C PHE A 114 -23.20 -5.06 -0.49
N LEU A 115 -22.15 -5.51 -1.16
CA LEU A 115 -20.77 -5.42 -0.70
C LEU A 115 -19.93 -4.41 -1.48
N GLY A 116 -20.21 -4.21 -2.76
CA GLY A 116 -19.47 -3.26 -3.59
C GLY A 116 -19.71 -3.45 -5.09
N ALA A 117 -19.33 -2.44 -5.86
CA ALA A 117 -19.36 -2.47 -7.32
C ALA A 117 -17.93 -2.56 -7.84
N TYR A 118 -17.70 -3.40 -8.85
CA TYR A 118 -16.39 -3.68 -9.40
C TYR A 118 -16.45 -3.71 -10.93
N LYS A 119 -15.54 -3.00 -11.59
CA LYS A 119 -15.37 -3.05 -13.03
C LYS A 119 -14.28 -4.04 -13.37
N LEU A 120 -14.59 -5.01 -14.23
CA LEU A 120 -13.58 -5.92 -14.76
C LEU A 120 -12.83 -5.21 -15.88
N GLN A 121 -11.53 -5.03 -15.73
CA GLN A 121 -10.67 -4.39 -16.72
C GLN A 121 -10.24 -5.36 -17.82
N PHE A 122 -9.66 -4.83 -18.90
CA PHE A 122 -9.18 -5.63 -20.05
C PHE A 122 -7.96 -6.50 -19.73
N ASP A 123 -7.18 -6.13 -18.72
CA ASP A 123 -6.08 -6.93 -18.16
C ASP A 123 -6.56 -7.96 -17.12
N MET A 124 -7.87 -8.12 -16.95
CA MET A 124 -8.54 -9.01 -15.99
C MET A 124 -8.40 -8.59 -14.52
N SER A 125 -7.92 -7.39 -14.22
CA SER A 125 -7.93 -6.81 -12.87
C SER A 125 -9.31 -6.26 -12.49
N TRP A 126 -9.56 -6.11 -11.18
CA TRP A 126 -10.81 -5.55 -10.67
C TRP A 126 -10.64 -4.19 -10.01
N ASP A 127 -11.20 -3.17 -10.66
CA ASP A 127 -11.30 -1.86 -10.06
C ASP A 127 -12.60 -1.69 -9.30
N SER A 128 -12.53 -1.15 -8.09
CA SER A 128 -13.74 -0.71 -7.39
C SER A 128 -14.41 0.39 -8.20
N ALA A 129 -15.59 0.10 -8.75
CA ALA A 129 -16.37 1.06 -9.49
C ALA A 129 -16.88 2.10 -8.50
N ARG A 130 -16.19 3.24 -8.41
CA ARG A 130 -16.63 4.38 -7.60
C ARG A 130 -18.06 4.73 -8.02
N GLY A 131 -18.98 4.67 -7.05
CA GLY A 131 -20.35 5.11 -7.25
C GLY A 131 -20.32 6.55 -7.74
N ARG A 132 -20.77 6.77 -8.98
CA ARG A 132 -21.22 8.08 -9.43
C ARG A 132 -22.65 8.30 -8.96
#